data_AF-A0A9X2W1X2-F1
#
_entry.id   AF-A0A9X2W1X2-F1
#
_cell.length_a   1.000
_cell.length_b   1.000
_cell.length_c   1.000
_cell.angle_alpha   90.00
_cell.angle_beta   90.00
_cell.angle_gamma   90.00
#
_symmetry.space_group_name_H-M   'P 1'
#
loop_
_entity.id
_entity.type
_entity.pdbx_description
1 polymer ?
#
loop_
_entity_poly.entity_id
_entity_poly.type
_entity_poly.pdbx_seq_one_letter_code
_entity_poly.pdbx_strand_id
1 'polypeptide(L)'
;MDRTEWERALRHFEKVTADAERYDREVWLPLSDKLNRIEDAAGLDRARFGFWDRRKAFMDVNPKLYHDYSVVSDEVDRRGDAVADALGVAMDTPAPDLAALRWKLEQLREGDGDLSPWTAGFVRQTFEDVERLLPPPS
;
A
#
# COMPACT_ATOMS: atom_id res chain seq x y z
N MET A 1 -25.24 12.49 -9.63
CA MET A 1 -24.08 12.13 -8.78
C MET A 1 -22.94 13.07 -9.13
N ASP A 2 -22.17 13.52 -8.15
CA ASP A 2 -21.15 14.56 -8.37
C ASP A 2 -19.82 13.95 -8.82
N ARG A 3 -19.52 14.08 -10.11
CA ARG A 3 -18.22 13.69 -10.69
C ARG A 3 -17.04 14.34 -9.96
N THR A 4 -17.23 15.55 -9.46
CA THR A 4 -16.19 16.33 -8.77
C THR A 4 -15.72 15.66 -7.49
N GLU A 5 -16.62 14.98 -6.78
CA GLU A 5 -16.33 14.29 -5.53
C GLU A 5 -15.48 13.04 -5.78
N TRP A 6 -15.89 12.20 -6.74
CA TRP A 6 -15.13 11.00 -7.11
C TRP A 6 -13.75 11.36 -7.66
N GLU A 7 -13.64 12.36 -8.52
CA GLU A 7 -12.35 12.82 -9.04
C GLU A 7 -11.44 13.39 -7.93
N ARG A 8 -12.02 14.04 -6.91
CA ARG A 8 -11.25 14.52 -5.76
C ARG A 8 -10.71 13.35 -4.93
N ALA A 9 -11.53 12.33 -4.69
CA ALA A 9 -11.11 11.12 -3.99
C ALA A 9 -10.00 10.39 -4.77
N LEU A 10 -10.18 10.20 -6.08
CA LEU A 10 -9.18 9.56 -6.95
C LEU A 10 -7.85 10.33 -6.96
N ARG A 11 -7.88 11.65 -7.18
CA ARG A 11 -6.66 12.48 -7.16
C ARG A 11 -5.94 12.41 -5.80
N HIS A 12 -6.70 12.29 -4.70
CA HIS A 12 -6.10 12.13 -3.39
C HIS A 12 -5.39 10.78 -3.26
N PHE A 13 -6.05 9.69 -3.65
CA PHE A 13 -5.47 8.35 -3.69
C PHE A 13 -4.20 8.29 -4.56
N GLU A 14 -4.24 8.79 -5.79
CA GLU A 14 -3.10 8.83 -6.70
C GLU A 14 -1.92 9.59 -6.10
N LYS A 15 -2.20 10.74 -5.47
CA LYS A 15 -1.15 11.55 -4.82
C LYS A 15 -0.52 10.82 -3.65
N VAL A 16 -1.30 10.23 -2.75
CA VAL A 16 -0.78 9.55 -1.56
C VAL A 16 0.02 8.30 -1.97
N THR A 17 -0.44 7.58 -2.99
CA THR A 17 0.27 6.44 -3.59
C THR A 17 1.62 6.89 -4.16
N ALA A 18 1.65 7.95 -4.98
CA ALA A 18 2.89 8.47 -5.54
C ALA A 18 3.87 8.96 -4.43
N ASP A 19 3.35 9.59 -3.37
CA ASP A 19 4.14 10.03 -2.23
C ASP A 19 4.72 8.84 -1.44
N ALA A 20 3.99 7.72 -1.34
CA ALA A 20 4.45 6.48 -0.71
C ALA A 20 5.53 5.78 -1.56
N GLU A 21 5.27 5.55 -2.85
CA GLU A 21 6.23 4.95 -3.78
C GLU A 21 7.53 5.75 -3.87
N ARG A 22 7.42 7.08 -3.83
CA ARG A 22 8.59 7.96 -3.81
C ARG A 22 9.39 7.77 -2.51
N TYR A 23 8.72 7.71 -1.37
CA TYR A 23 9.38 7.45 -0.09
C TYR A 23 10.08 6.08 -0.08
N ASP A 24 9.42 5.06 -0.63
CA ASP A 24 10.01 3.72 -0.72
C ASP A 24 11.30 3.74 -1.54
N ARG A 25 11.24 4.35 -2.73
CA ARG A 25 12.38 4.44 -3.65
C ARG A 25 13.53 5.28 -3.11
N GLU A 26 13.23 6.39 -2.45
CA GLU A 26 14.26 7.36 -2.02
C GLU A 26 14.81 7.09 -0.62
N VAL A 27 14.05 6.41 0.26
CA VAL A 27 14.39 6.26 1.68
C VAL A 27 14.44 4.79 2.11
N TRP A 28 13.34 4.04 1.91
CA TRP A 28 13.25 2.66 2.40
C TRP A 28 14.19 1.71 1.70
N LEU A 29 14.13 1.61 0.36
CA LEU A 29 14.94 0.67 -0.42
C LEU A 29 16.45 0.88 -0.20
N PRO A 30 16.99 2.12 -0.27
CA PRO A 30 18.41 2.34 0.01
C PRO A 30 18.83 1.93 1.42
N LEU A 31 17.97 2.15 2.42
CA LEU A 31 18.24 1.77 3.81
C LEU A 31 18.17 0.26 4.01
N SER A 32 17.15 -0.39 3.45
CA SER A 32 16.98 -1.84 3.45
C SER A 32 18.16 -2.54 2.77
N ASP A 33 18.60 -2.06 1.59
CA ASP A 33 19.77 -2.58 0.88
C ASP A 33 21.07 -2.40 1.67
N LYS A 34 21.20 -1.32 2.42
CA LYS A 34 22.34 -1.10 3.31
C LYS A 34 22.32 -2.09 4.48
N LEU A 35 21.14 -2.36 5.05
CA LEU A 35 20.96 -3.34 6.11
C LEU A 35 21.29 -4.75 5.61
N ASN A 36 20.75 -5.15 4.46
CA ASN A 36 21.01 -6.45 3.82
C ASN A 36 22.52 -6.68 3.62
N ARG A 37 23.25 -5.68 3.10
CA ARG A 37 24.71 -5.79 2.91
C ARG A 37 25.50 -5.98 4.21
N ILE A 38 25.03 -5.40 5.31
CA ILE A 38 25.68 -5.56 6.63
C ILE A 38 25.35 -6.95 7.19
N GLU A 39 24.10 -7.41 7.07
CA GLU A 39 23.73 -8.78 7.44
C GLU A 39 24.59 -9.81 6.69
N ASP A 40 24.75 -9.63 5.37
CA ASP A 40 25.58 -10.49 4.53
C ASP A 40 27.06 -10.47 4.94
N ALA A 41 27.63 -9.27 5.18
CA ALA A 41 29.02 -9.13 5.61
C ALA A 41 29.28 -9.73 6.99
N ALA A 42 28.28 -9.74 7.86
CA ALA A 42 28.33 -10.40 9.17
C ALA A 42 28.08 -11.92 9.08
N GLY A 43 27.82 -12.47 7.89
CA GLY A 43 27.52 -13.89 7.68
C GLY A 43 26.16 -14.31 8.26
N LEU A 44 25.25 -13.36 8.47
CA LEU A 44 23.94 -13.55 9.08
C LEU A 44 22.91 -14.00 8.03
N ASP A 45 23.18 -15.13 7.38
CA ASP A 45 22.28 -15.75 6.40
C ASP A 45 20.88 -15.95 6.98
N ARG A 46 19.87 -15.46 6.26
CA ARG A 46 18.46 -15.53 6.66
C ARG A 46 17.92 -16.95 6.75
N ALA A 47 18.50 -17.90 6.01
CA ALA A 47 18.13 -19.31 6.07
C ALA A 47 18.69 -20.02 7.30
N ARG A 48 19.77 -19.48 7.90
CA ARG A 48 20.54 -20.13 8.97
C ARG A 48 20.34 -19.49 10.34
N PHE A 49 20.07 -18.19 10.39
CA PHE A 49 19.94 -17.43 11.63
C PHE A 49 18.53 -16.87 11.80
N GLY A 50 17.98 -17.07 13.01
CA GLY A 50 16.69 -16.52 13.38
C GLY A 50 16.72 -14.99 13.51
N PHE A 51 15.55 -14.36 13.46
CA PHE A 51 15.40 -12.90 13.52
C PHE A 51 16.17 -12.27 14.70
N TRP A 52 16.07 -12.87 15.90
CA TRP A 52 16.69 -12.32 17.10
C TRP A 52 18.22 -12.34 17.08
N ASP A 53 18.83 -13.39 16.52
CA ASP A 53 20.29 -13.49 16.39
C ASP A 53 20.82 -12.44 15.41
N ARG A 54 20.12 -12.27 14.27
CA ARG A 54 20.47 -11.24 13.28
C ARG A 54 20.30 -9.84 13.86
N ARG A 55 19.19 -9.57 14.53
CA ARG A 55 18.93 -8.29 15.21
C ARG A 55 20.03 -7.97 16.21
N LYS A 56 20.43 -8.94 17.05
CA LYS A 56 21.47 -8.74 18.06
C LYS A 56 22.81 -8.39 17.41
N ALA A 57 23.27 -9.22 16.47
CA ALA A 57 24.53 -9.00 15.78
C ALA A 57 24.55 -7.66 15.01
N PHE A 58 23.41 -7.26 14.43
CA PHE A 58 23.29 -5.96 13.77
C PHE A 58 23.34 -4.78 14.76
N MET A 59 22.64 -4.87 15.90
CA MET A 59 22.70 -3.84 16.94
C MET A 59 24.11 -3.71 17.55
N ASP A 60 24.88 -4.78 17.60
CA ASP A 60 26.27 -4.76 18.06
C ASP A 60 27.20 -4.02 17.08
N VAL A 61 26.92 -4.10 15.76
CA VAL A 61 27.74 -3.48 14.70
C VAL A 61 27.31 -2.04 14.41
N ASN A 62 26.00 -1.76 14.35
CA ASN A 62 25.49 -0.45 13.98
C ASN A 62 24.12 -0.12 14.62
N PRO A 63 24.10 0.22 15.93
CA PRO A 63 22.87 0.47 16.67
C PRO A 63 22.08 1.67 16.13
N LYS A 64 22.79 2.71 15.63
CA LYS A 64 22.14 3.88 15.01
C LYS A 64 21.38 3.48 13.74
N LEU A 65 22.00 2.68 12.87
CA LEU A 65 21.35 2.26 11.63
C LEU A 65 20.11 1.39 11.90
N TYR A 66 20.11 0.62 12.99
CA TYR A 66 18.96 -0.19 13.38
C TYR A 66 17.79 0.68 13.83
N HIS A 67 18.09 1.69 14.65
CA HIS A 67 17.11 2.68 15.05
C HIS A 67 16.55 3.43 13.82
N ASP A 68 17.41 3.89 12.92
CA ASP A 68 17.01 4.56 11.68
C ASP A 68 16.09 3.64 10.84
N TYR A 69 16.42 2.34 10.74
CA TYR A 69 15.56 1.35 10.05
C TYR A 69 14.20 1.21 10.71
N SER A 70 14.13 1.11 12.04
CA SER A 70 12.85 1.01 12.76
C SER A 70 11.96 2.22 12.50
N VAL A 71 12.52 3.44 12.58
CA VAL A 71 11.77 4.67 12.35
C VAL A 71 11.27 4.76 10.91
N VAL A 72 12.08 4.36 9.94
CA VAL A 72 11.67 4.32 8.52
C VAL A 72 10.63 3.23 8.29
N SER A 73 10.72 2.08 8.97
CA SER A 73 9.71 1.01 8.87
C SER A 73 8.35 1.51 9.39
N ASP A 74 8.31 2.18 10.54
CA ASP A 74 7.07 2.77 11.07
C ASP A 74 6.47 3.81 10.11
N GLU A 75 7.33 4.56 9.41
CA GLU A 75 6.91 5.52 8.38
C GLU A 75 6.30 4.83 7.15
N VAL A 76 6.87 3.71 6.70
CA VAL A 76 6.36 2.88 5.61
C VAL A 76 4.98 2.36 5.97
N ASP A 77 4.82 1.76 7.15
CA ASP A 77 3.53 1.23 7.63
C ASP A 77 2.46 2.34 7.64
N ARG A 78 2.79 3.50 8.22
CA ARG A 78 1.89 4.65 8.26
C ARG A 78 1.51 5.17 6.88
N ARG A 79 2.41 5.11 5.89
CA ARG A 79 2.11 5.50 4.51
C ARG A 79 1.23 4.47 3.82
N GLY A 80 1.46 3.18 4.07
CA GLY A 80 0.59 2.10 3.64
C GLY A 80 -0.85 2.28 4.14
N ASP A 81 -1.02 2.58 5.43
CA ASP A 81 -2.33 2.88 6.02
C ASP A 81 -3.00 4.08 5.32
N ALA A 82 -2.26 5.15 5.07
CA ALA A 82 -2.80 6.33 4.38
C ALA A 82 -3.22 6.04 2.92
N VAL A 83 -2.49 5.17 2.21
CA VAL A 83 -2.88 4.69 0.87
C VAL A 83 -4.17 3.87 0.95
N ALA A 84 -4.26 2.94 1.91
CA ALA A 84 -5.44 2.11 2.12
C ALA A 84 -6.69 2.94 2.46
N ASP A 85 -6.56 3.93 3.34
CA ASP A 85 -7.63 4.87 3.69
C ASP A 85 -8.09 5.67 2.47
N ALA A 86 -7.15 6.22 1.68
CA ALA A 86 -7.49 7.00 0.49
C ALA A 86 -8.15 6.15 -0.60
N LEU A 87 -7.70 4.90 -0.78
CA LEU A 87 -8.34 3.93 -1.66
C LEU A 87 -9.78 3.64 -1.19
N GLY A 88 -9.96 3.43 0.11
CA GLY A 88 -11.27 3.19 0.70
C GLY A 88 -12.26 4.30 0.39
N VAL A 89 -11.86 5.57 0.56
CA VAL A 89 -12.69 6.72 0.20
C VAL A 89 -13.05 6.73 -1.29
N ALA A 90 -12.10 6.43 -2.19
CA ALA A 90 -12.36 6.39 -3.63
C ALA A 90 -13.31 5.23 -4.04
N MET A 91 -13.20 4.07 -3.37
CA MET A 91 -14.06 2.91 -3.59
C MET A 91 -15.48 3.12 -3.04
N ASP A 92 -15.61 3.74 -1.87
CA ASP A 92 -16.88 4.08 -1.24
C ASP A 92 -17.60 5.23 -1.97
N THR A 93 -16.86 6.12 -2.63
CA THR A 93 -17.48 7.22 -3.39
C THR A 93 -18.14 6.67 -4.65
N PRO A 94 -19.46 6.82 -4.84
CA PRO A 94 -20.15 6.21 -5.98
C PRO A 94 -19.58 6.63 -7.35
N ALA A 95 -19.50 5.70 -8.30
CA ALA A 95 -18.87 5.94 -9.60
C ALA A 95 -19.71 6.87 -10.50
N PRO A 96 -19.20 8.02 -10.98
CA PRO A 96 -20.00 8.94 -11.78
C PRO A 96 -20.36 8.41 -13.17
N ASP A 97 -19.56 7.49 -13.73
CA ASP A 97 -19.74 6.92 -15.07
C ASP A 97 -19.08 5.54 -15.22
N LEU A 98 -19.16 4.96 -16.43
CA LEU A 98 -18.61 3.63 -16.75
C LEU A 98 -17.09 3.58 -16.66
N ALA A 99 -16.37 4.68 -16.90
CA ALA A 99 -14.92 4.71 -16.78
C ALA A 99 -14.50 4.59 -15.31
N ALA A 100 -15.16 5.35 -14.43
CA ALA A 100 -14.96 5.24 -12.98
C ALA A 100 -15.34 3.86 -12.44
N LEU A 101 -16.46 3.28 -12.92
CA LEU A 101 -16.86 1.93 -12.54
C LEU A 101 -15.80 0.89 -12.96
N ARG A 102 -15.28 1.01 -14.19
CA ARG A 102 -14.21 0.13 -14.67
C ARG A 102 -12.97 0.21 -13.80
N TRP A 103 -12.56 1.42 -13.42
CA TRP A 103 -11.43 1.61 -12.51
C TRP A 103 -11.66 0.86 -11.19
N LYS A 104 -12.84 0.98 -10.57
CA LYS A 104 -13.18 0.25 -9.33
C LYS A 104 -13.08 -1.27 -9.51
N LEU A 105 -13.58 -1.78 -10.63
CA LEU A 105 -13.53 -3.22 -10.95
C LEU A 105 -12.09 -3.70 -11.17
N GLU A 106 -11.23 -2.88 -11.76
CA GLU A 106 -9.80 -3.16 -11.91
C GLU A 106 -9.12 -3.24 -10.53
N GLN A 107 -9.43 -2.31 -9.61
CA GLN A 107 -8.94 -2.38 -8.24
C GLN A 107 -9.38 -3.69 -7.55
N LEU A 108 -10.66 -4.07 -7.64
CA LEU A 108 -11.16 -5.35 -7.10
C LEU A 108 -10.48 -6.59 -7.70
N ARG A 109 -9.98 -6.49 -8.94
CA ARG A 109 -9.33 -7.59 -9.66
C ARG A 109 -7.84 -7.71 -9.33
N GLU A 110 -7.15 -6.59 -9.11
CA GLU A 110 -5.69 -6.55 -8.91
C GLU A 110 -5.23 -7.05 -7.53
N GLY A 111 -6.16 -7.34 -6.60
CA GLY A 111 -5.80 -7.91 -5.30
C GLY A 111 -5.43 -9.39 -5.35
N ASP A 112 -4.24 -9.69 -5.87
CA ASP A 112 -3.52 -10.96 -5.64
C ASP A 112 -2.86 -10.96 -4.24
N GLY A 113 -3.67 -10.74 -3.20
CA GLY A 113 -3.41 -11.27 -1.85
C GLY A 113 -2.61 -10.44 -0.84
N ASP A 114 -1.79 -9.45 -1.22
CA ASP A 114 -0.85 -8.84 -0.24
C ASP A 114 -1.31 -7.52 0.40
N LEU A 115 -2.22 -6.76 -0.21
CA LEU A 115 -2.74 -5.50 0.36
C LEU A 115 -4.21 -5.25 0.00
N SER A 116 -5.15 -5.94 0.66
CA SER A 116 -6.37 -5.28 1.18
C SER A 116 -7.37 -6.26 1.77
N PRO A 117 -7.87 -6.01 2.99
CA PRO A 117 -9.13 -6.57 3.42
C PRO A 117 -10.24 -5.94 2.59
N TRP A 118 -10.77 -6.66 1.61
CA TRP A 118 -12.01 -6.28 0.94
C TRP A 118 -13.08 -6.06 2.00
N THR A 119 -13.46 -4.81 2.24
CA THR A 119 -14.61 -4.56 3.10
C THR A 119 -15.86 -4.94 2.32
N ALA A 120 -16.85 -5.50 2.99
CA ALA A 120 -18.15 -5.76 2.38
C ALA A 120 -18.78 -4.46 1.81
N GLY A 121 -18.36 -3.29 2.30
CA GLY A 121 -18.75 -1.98 1.80
C GLY A 121 -18.34 -1.74 0.35
N PHE A 122 -17.08 -1.98 0.00
CA PHE A 122 -16.56 -1.73 -1.36
C PHE A 122 -17.27 -2.57 -2.42
N VAL A 123 -17.47 -3.86 -2.09
CA VAL A 123 -18.16 -4.81 -2.97
C VAL A 123 -19.60 -4.36 -3.18
N ARG A 124 -20.32 -4.05 -2.09
CA ARG A 124 -21.70 -3.56 -2.16
C ARG A 124 -21.83 -2.29 -3.00
N GLN A 125 -21.01 -1.26 -2.73
CA GLN A 125 -21.06 -0.01 -3.48
C GLN A 125 -20.77 -0.22 -4.98
N THR A 126 -19.85 -1.12 -5.31
CA THR A 126 -19.52 -1.44 -6.71
C THR A 126 -20.68 -2.15 -7.41
N PHE A 127 -21.40 -3.04 -6.73
CA PHE A 127 -22.63 -3.64 -7.27
C PHE A 127 -23.76 -2.63 -7.45
N GLU A 128 -23.94 -1.68 -6.52
CA GLU A 128 -24.88 -0.57 -6.68
C GLU A 128 -24.52 0.31 -7.90
N ASP A 129 -23.23 0.52 -8.15
CA ASP A 129 -22.75 1.24 -9.33
C ASP A 129 -23.00 0.45 -10.62
N VAL A 130 -22.85 -0.87 -10.61
CA VAL A 130 -23.21 -1.78 -11.72
C VAL A 130 -24.69 -1.66 -12.05
N GLU A 131 -25.57 -1.81 -11.06
CA GLU A 131 -27.03 -1.74 -11.26
C GLU A 131 -27.48 -0.39 -11.83
N ARG A 132 -26.81 0.69 -11.42
CA ARG A 132 -27.14 2.04 -11.86
C ARG A 132 -26.60 2.38 -13.25
N LEU A 133 -25.41 1.89 -13.60
CA LEU A 133 -24.69 2.32 -14.80
C LEU A 133 -24.77 1.34 -15.97
N LEU A 134 -24.98 0.05 -15.71
CA LEU A 134 -25.12 -0.95 -16.75
C LEU A 134 -26.61 -1.20 -17.04
N PRO A 135 -27.00 -1.26 -18.33
CA PRO A 135 -28.37 -1.63 -18.69
C PRO A 135 -28.66 -3.07 -18.22
N PRO A 136 -29.92 -3.40 -17.90
CA PRO A 136 -30.30 -4.77 -17.59
C PRO A 136 -29.96 -5.69 -18.77
N PRO A 137 -29.55 -6.95 -18.49
CA PRO A 137 -29.24 -7.90 -19.54
C PRO A 137 -30.47 -8.10 -20.44
N SER A 138 -30.22 -8.09 -21.75
CA SER A 138 -31.20 -8.29 -22.82
C SER A 138 -31.72 -9.72 -22.86
#